data_AF-A0A165RAB5-F1
#
_entry.id   AF-A0A165RAB5-F1
#
_cell.length_a   1.000
_cell.length_b   1.000
_cell.length_c   1.000
_cell.angle_alpha   90.00
_cell.angle_beta   90.00
_cell.angle_gamma   90.00
#
_symmetry.space_group_name_H-M   'P 1'
#
loop_
_entity.id
_entity.type
_entity.pdbx_description
1 polymer ?
#
loop_
_entity_poly.entity_id
_entity_poly.type
_entity_poly.pdbx_seq_one_letter_code
_entity_poly.pdbx_strand_id
1 'polypeptide(L)'
;MRKAVAWVIGGNLYSDCRIYLRYAVYTFTERRAFSFSSCSRISSMASAHRPSVSSSSTREPLLDRSHQKDSWEASLESDAWEYGSTYTQSAFSVSFADSDSTISNRPGLGLTLDKPLRKAGAKVVHLISRVSEDLGRGPNALMGRMLTSGKWGTYPCHNLYCRIHQDSLGPSILWSSPSVENVLDILFSPYCPKCRDYYSESLMRSEVFVDGCRKLVQGVRENNQSALRLCAHYVGALSYFHPSFRCHFLKLKADDALRELQGHYMLWEQYLLARHATGALASLTETVILPVIKTFDQLKRKVDQYFPHPLSQHDLSAIEHQTCECVSKLLQGLNNPDHQILAAYHLSLALVLSYHGLTQMTAPLARALNATTIDWLWQQLLHSDDPVARGVLGRLLCNLYDFLSYAAFTSNWNAEVEVPAGVWLWRTLWVPFFDLKDDFNLAATAQKLVVRRVCKVFFRWSRSAASICYEARDEIEEMLKKPKPSTPSSKHGRMSRDRISPITVLMQKIESPLFRLAATLEKDRRISESPHLHEIDRAISPRLLSEVSEGIADAVFK
;
A
#
# COMPACT_ATOMS: atom_id res chain seq x y z
N MET A 1 -16.41 -15.81 -35.08
CA MET A 1 -15.66 -15.48 -33.83
C MET A 1 -16.51 -14.83 -32.74
N ARG A 2 -17.02 -13.58 -32.86
CA ARG A 2 -17.82 -12.92 -31.80
C ARG A 2 -18.99 -13.76 -31.26
N LYS A 3 -19.73 -14.46 -32.14
CA LYS A 3 -20.84 -15.35 -31.75
C LYS A 3 -20.39 -16.69 -31.14
N ALA A 4 -19.28 -17.25 -31.60
CA ALA A 4 -18.71 -18.49 -31.06
C ALA A 4 -18.13 -18.26 -29.64
N VAL A 5 -17.50 -17.10 -29.43
CA VAL A 5 -16.99 -16.69 -28.12
C VAL A 5 -18.12 -16.30 -27.15
N ALA A 6 -19.21 -15.71 -27.64
CA ALA A 6 -20.37 -15.38 -26.81
C ALA A 6 -21.19 -16.61 -26.36
N TRP A 7 -21.23 -17.68 -27.17
CA TRP A 7 -22.03 -18.87 -26.88
C TRP A 7 -21.35 -19.83 -25.87
N VAL A 8 -20.02 -19.85 -25.82
CA VAL A 8 -19.22 -20.75 -24.94
C VAL A 8 -19.18 -20.27 -23.47
N ILE A 9 -19.48 -19.00 -23.18
CA ILE A 9 -19.18 -18.36 -21.88
C ILE A 9 -20.40 -18.33 -20.92
N GLY A 10 -21.45 -19.12 -21.20
CA GLY A 10 -22.69 -19.16 -20.40
C GLY A 10 -22.57 -19.69 -18.96
N GLY A 11 -21.42 -20.22 -18.52
CA GLY A 11 -21.26 -20.80 -17.17
C GLY A 11 -19.97 -20.38 -16.46
N ASN A 12 -20.10 -19.71 -15.30
CA ASN A 12 -19.12 -19.45 -14.22
C ASN A 12 -17.70 -18.92 -14.54
N LEU A 13 -17.30 -18.77 -15.81
CA LEU A 13 -16.00 -18.22 -16.30
C LEU A 13 -16.06 -16.71 -16.61
N TYR A 14 -17.12 -16.04 -16.16
CA TYR A 14 -17.53 -14.73 -16.66
C TYR A 14 -16.58 -13.56 -16.32
N SER A 15 -15.74 -13.67 -15.29
CA SER A 15 -14.81 -12.59 -14.91
C SER A 15 -13.48 -12.66 -15.65
N ASP A 16 -12.92 -13.87 -15.83
CA ASP A 16 -11.57 -14.05 -16.38
C ASP A 16 -11.58 -13.87 -17.90
N CYS A 17 -12.57 -14.42 -18.63
CA CYS A 17 -12.69 -14.20 -20.08
C CYS A 17 -12.98 -12.74 -20.46
N ARG A 18 -13.62 -11.95 -19.58
CA ARG A 18 -13.99 -10.55 -19.88
C ARG A 18 -12.78 -9.64 -20.02
N ILE A 19 -11.69 -9.89 -19.29
CA ILE A 19 -10.44 -9.11 -19.39
C ILE A 19 -9.76 -9.41 -20.73
N TYR A 20 -9.67 -10.68 -21.11
CA TYR A 20 -9.06 -11.11 -22.37
C TYR A 20 -9.90 -10.72 -23.60
N LEU A 21 -11.22 -10.78 -23.50
CA LEU A 21 -12.12 -10.28 -24.54
C LEU A 21 -12.07 -8.77 -24.67
N ARG A 22 -11.99 -8.02 -23.56
CA ARG A 22 -11.77 -6.57 -23.63
C ARG A 22 -10.44 -6.27 -24.30
N TYR A 23 -9.38 -7.00 -23.96
CA TYR A 23 -8.07 -6.83 -24.58
C TYR A 23 -8.10 -7.12 -26.08
N ALA A 24 -8.65 -8.27 -26.50
CA ALA A 24 -8.78 -8.66 -27.90
C ALA A 24 -9.70 -7.68 -28.66
N VAL A 25 -10.87 -7.36 -28.11
CA VAL A 25 -11.79 -6.40 -28.73
C VAL A 25 -11.16 -5.01 -28.84
N TYR A 26 -10.44 -4.54 -27.81
CA TYR A 26 -9.77 -3.24 -27.80
C TYR A 26 -8.67 -3.17 -28.87
N THR A 27 -7.81 -4.19 -28.96
CA THR A 27 -6.80 -4.29 -30.04
C THR A 27 -7.42 -4.36 -31.43
N PHE A 28 -8.56 -5.06 -31.59
CA PHE A 28 -9.30 -5.08 -32.85
C PHE A 28 -10.01 -3.74 -33.17
N THR A 29 -10.47 -2.99 -32.17
CA THR A 29 -11.15 -1.70 -32.38
C THR A 29 -10.18 -0.53 -32.63
N GLU A 30 -9.02 -0.48 -31.95
CA GLU A 30 -7.98 0.53 -32.24
C GLU A 30 -7.47 0.40 -33.69
N ARG A 31 -7.30 -0.83 -34.20
CA ARG A 31 -6.95 -1.06 -35.61
C ARG A 31 -7.97 -0.48 -36.60
N ARG A 32 -9.27 -0.50 -36.25
CA ARG A 32 -10.34 0.09 -37.09
C ARG A 32 -10.37 1.62 -37.01
N ALA A 33 -10.08 2.20 -35.84
CA ALA A 33 -10.03 3.65 -35.69
C ALA A 33 -8.83 4.26 -36.46
N PHE A 34 -7.67 3.60 -36.43
CA PHE A 34 -6.49 4.02 -37.19
C PHE A 34 -6.68 3.88 -38.71
N SER A 35 -7.43 2.88 -39.19
CA SER A 35 -7.78 2.76 -40.61
C SER A 35 -8.72 3.86 -41.12
N PHE A 36 -9.43 4.57 -40.24
CA PHE A 36 -10.35 5.66 -40.61
C PHE A 36 -9.76 7.06 -40.38
N SER A 37 -8.77 7.24 -39.49
CA SER A 37 -8.20 8.57 -39.21
C SER A 37 -7.10 9.02 -40.17
N SER A 38 -6.72 8.20 -41.15
CA SER A 38 -5.74 8.57 -42.19
C SER A 38 -6.34 9.38 -43.36
N CYS A 39 -7.60 9.82 -43.26
CA CYS A 39 -8.26 10.64 -44.27
C CYS A 39 -9.10 11.78 -43.66
N SER A 40 -8.45 12.76 -43.02
CA SER A 40 -8.97 14.14 -42.93
C SER A 40 -7.87 15.12 -42.53
N ARG A 41 -7.42 15.91 -43.52
CA ARG A 41 -6.53 17.07 -43.36
C ARG A 41 -7.29 18.26 -42.75
N ILE A 42 -6.59 18.98 -41.86
CA ILE A 42 -6.40 20.45 -41.81
C ILE A 42 -7.64 21.37 -41.94
N SER A 43 -7.96 22.07 -40.84
CA SER A 43 -8.53 23.43 -40.78
C SER A 43 -8.16 23.97 -39.39
N SER A 44 -7.34 25.01 -39.17
CA SER A 44 -7.42 26.42 -39.57
C SER A 44 -8.77 27.09 -39.29
N MET A 45 -8.69 28.26 -38.61
CA MET A 45 -9.72 29.25 -38.28
C MET A 45 -10.41 29.16 -36.89
N ALA A 46 -9.91 29.99 -35.96
CA ALA A 46 -10.76 30.90 -35.15
C ALA A 46 -9.89 31.97 -34.45
N SER A 47 -9.54 33.03 -35.19
CA SER A 47 -9.13 34.31 -34.59
C SER A 47 -9.62 35.42 -35.51
N ALA A 48 -10.87 35.83 -35.30
CA ALA A 48 -11.43 37.03 -35.88
C ALA A 48 -11.51 38.10 -34.80
N HIS A 49 -10.67 39.12 -34.95
CA HIS A 49 -10.78 40.41 -34.30
C HIS A 49 -12.17 41.04 -34.52
N ARG A 50 -12.74 41.61 -33.45
CA ARG A 50 -13.42 42.91 -33.54
C ARG A 50 -13.05 43.78 -32.33
N PRO A 51 -12.71 45.06 -32.54
CA PRO A 51 -12.49 46.02 -31.47
C PRO A 51 -13.81 46.70 -31.09
N SER A 52 -13.91 47.20 -29.86
CA SER A 52 -14.03 48.64 -29.57
C SER A 52 -14.73 48.96 -28.24
N VAL A 53 -14.18 50.01 -27.61
CA VAL A 53 -14.79 50.99 -26.70
C VAL A 53 -14.84 50.69 -25.19
N SER A 54 -14.03 51.53 -24.52
CA SER A 54 -13.99 51.99 -23.14
C SER A 54 -15.33 52.23 -22.43
N SER A 55 -15.39 51.94 -21.12
CA SER A 55 -15.44 52.95 -20.04
C SER A 55 -15.97 52.38 -18.71
N SER A 56 -15.59 53.09 -17.63
CA SER A 56 -16.04 53.00 -16.22
C SER A 56 -15.46 51.85 -15.39
N SER A 57 -14.55 52.11 -14.44
CA SER A 57 -14.71 52.85 -13.16
C SER A 57 -15.66 52.15 -12.20
N THR A 58 -15.16 51.23 -11.37
CA THR A 58 -15.63 51.13 -9.99
C THR A 58 -14.53 50.65 -9.05
N ARG A 59 -14.42 51.38 -7.94
CA ARG A 59 -13.51 51.24 -6.79
C ARG A 59 -13.53 49.86 -6.15
N GLU A 60 -12.35 49.38 -5.74
CA GLU A 60 -12.19 48.47 -4.60
C GLU A 60 -11.43 49.18 -3.46
N PRO A 61 -11.77 48.92 -2.19
CA PRO A 61 -11.17 49.57 -1.04
C PRO A 61 -9.89 48.86 -0.57
N LEU A 62 -8.89 49.69 -0.28
CA LEU A 62 -7.72 49.38 0.54
C LEU A 62 -8.15 48.86 1.92
N LEU A 63 -7.71 47.65 2.26
CA LEU A 63 -7.56 47.23 3.66
C LEU A 63 -6.10 46.83 3.89
N ASP A 64 -5.44 47.78 4.53
CA ASP A 64 -4.14 47.71 5.18
C ASP A 64 -4.19 46.67 6.32
N ARG A 65 -3.25 45.73 6.31
CA ARG A 65 -2.96 44.87 7.47
C ARG A 65 -1.52 44.43 7.46
N SER A 66 -0.69 45.33 7.96
CA SER A 66 0.59 45.02 8.58
C SER A 66 0.36 44.05 9.75
N HIS A 67 0.94 42.85 9.68
CA HIS A 67 1.20 42.05 10.87
C HIS A 67 2.68 41.65 10.92
N GLN A 68 3.30 42.41 11.80
CA GLN A 68 4.56 42.26 12.48
C GLN A 68 4.87 40.82 12.90
N LYS A 69 6.16 40.49 12.76
CA LYS A 69 6.77 39.17 12.89
C LYS A 69 7.69 39.21 14.11
N ASP A 70 7.17 38.81 15.26
CA ASP A 70 7.93 38.63 16.51
C ASP A 70 7.91 37.11 16.81
N SER A 71 8.98 36.36 16.58
CA SER A 71 10.19 36.24 17.43
C SER A 71 9.84 35.85 18.86
N TRP A 72 9.80 34.54 19.13
CA TRP A 72 9.77 33.99 20.48
C TRP A 72 10.98 33.05 20.65
N GLU A 73 12.05 33.61 21.20
CA GLU A 73 13.10 32.90 21.92
C GLU A 73 13.05 33.36 23.39
N ALA A 74 13.46 32.46 24.29
CA ALA A 74 13.61 32.60 25.74
C ALA A 74 12.34 32.49 26.61
N SER A 75 12.22 31.36 27.32
CA SER A 75 12.49 31.29 28.78
C SER A 75 11.94 29.98 29.35
N LEU A 76 12.85 29.08 29.73
CA LEU A 76 12.56 27.92 30.57
C LEU A 76 13.33 28.15 31.87
N GLU A 77 12.71 28.90 32.77
CA GLU A 77 13.11 28.94 34.17
C GLU A 77 12.48 27.76 34.90
N SER A 78 13.38 27.12 35.65
CA SER A 78 13.21 26.03 36.58
C SER A 78 12.18 26.35 37.67
N ASP A 79 11.19 25.48 37.84
CA ASP A 79 10.50 25.34 39.12
C ASP A 79 10.42 23.86 39.51
N ALA A 80 11.17 23.55 40.57
CA ALA A 80 11.18 22.30 41.28
C ALA A 80 9.85 22.12 42.02
N TRP A 81 9.19 20.98 41.80
CA TRP A 81 8.13 20.50 42.68
C TRP A 81 8.58 19.19 43.32
N GLU A 82 8.90 19.27 44.61
CA GLU A 82 8.92 18.13 45.51
C GLU A 82 7.52 17.51 45.55
N TYR A 83 7.44 16.20 45.31
CA TYR A 83 6.27 15.43 45.66
C TYR A 83 6.69 14.13 46.34
N GLY A 84 6.55 14.12 47.66
CA GLY A 84 6.57 12.90 48.46
C GLY A 84 5.29 12.11 48.23
N SER A 85 5.41 10.81 48.01
CA SER A 85 4.31 9.88 48.22
C SER A 85 4.85 8.50 48.56
N THR A 86 4.78 8.20 49.85
CA THR A 86 4.80 6.87 50.43
C THR A 86 3.52 6.14 50.03
N TYR A 87 3.62 5.13 49.17
CA TYR A 87 2.60 4.09 49.08
C TYR A 87 3.27 2.72 48.97
N THR A 88 3.09 1.95 50.04
CA THR A 88 3.27 0.51 50.14
C THR A 88 2.24 -0.19 49.28
N GLN A 89 2.67 -1.00 48.32
CA GLN A 89 1.82 -1.98 47.64
C GLN A 89 2.42 -3.37 47.82
N SER A 90 1.66 -4.18 48.56
CA SER A 90 1.86 -5.62 48.73
C SER A 90 1.68 -6.31 47.37
N ALA A 91 2.79 -6.82 46.84
CA ALA A 91 2.76 -7.79 45.75
C ALA A 91 2.60 -9.19 46.36
N PHE A 92 1.48 -9.85 46.06
CA PHE A 92 1.39 -11.30 46.19
C PHE A 92 2.30 -11.93 45.12
N SER A 93 3.52 -12.26 45.53
CA SER A 93 4.43 -13.13 44.77
C SER A 93 4.01 -14.57 45.02
N VAL A 94 3.37 -15.20 44.03
CA VAL A 94 3.28 -16.67 44.00
C VAL A 94 4.61 -17.18 43.47
N SER A 95 5.53 -17.42 44.40
CA SER A 95 6.76 -18.17 44.18
C SER A 95 6.41 -19.61 43.81
N PHE A 96 6.56 -19.96 42.54
CA PHE A 96 6.77 -21.35 42.13
C PHE A 96 8.26 -21.61 42.30
N ALA A 97 8.64 -22.13 43.46
CA ALA A 97 9.97 -22.65 43.68
C ALA A 97 10.14 -23.94 42.84
N ASP A 98 11.13 -23.90 41.95
CA ASP A 98 11.66 -25.05 41.23
C ASP A 98 12.04 -26.16 42.22
N SER A 99 11.38 -27.31 42.07
CA SER A 99 11.89 -28.58 42.56
C SER A 99 12.21 -29.44 41.36
N ASP A 100 13.48 -29.36 40.94
CA ASP A 100 14.10 -30.33 40.06
C ASP A 100 14.09 -31.71 40.72
N SER A 101 13.17 -32.58 40.30
CA SER A 101 13.39 -34.03 40.12
C SER A 101 12.06 -34.78 39.97
N THR A 102 11.61 -34.97 38.73
CA THR A 102 11.05 -36.23 38.19
C THR A 102 10.52 -35.96 36.77
N ILE A 103 11.39 -36.09 35.77
CA ILE A 103 10.96 -36.20 34.37
C ILE A 103 10.26 -37.56 34.21
N SER A 104 8.95 -37.55 34.44
CA SER A 104 8.02 -38.59 34.03
C SER A 104 7.46 -38.19 32.67
N ASN A 105 8.13 -38.57 31.58
CA ASN A 105 7.60 -38.47 30.21
C ASN A 105 6.49 -39.52 29.96
N ARG A 106 5.55 -39.68 30.89
CA ARG A 106 4.33 -40.47 30.65
C ARG A 106 3.23 -39.53 30.15
N PRO A 107 2.62 -39.79 28.98
CA PRO A 107 1.48 -39.01 28.49
C PRO A 107 0.27 -39.26 29.41
N GLY A 108 0.14 -38.46 30.47
CA GLY A 108 -1.00 -38.46 31.36
C GLY A 108 -2.19 -37.72 30.74
N LEU A 109 -3.41 -38.14 31.11
CA LEU A 109 -4.69 -37.50 30.71
C LEU A 109 -4.71 -35.97 30.91
N GLY A 110 -3.89 -35.42 31.81
CA GLY A 110 -3.78 -33.98 32.06
C GLY A 110 -3.35 -33.15 30.84
N LEU A 111 -2.53 -33.71 29.94
CA LEU A 111 -2.07 -32.98 28.73
C LEU A 111 -3.13 -32.96 27.62
N THR A 112 -4.13 -33.84 27.66
CA THR A 112 -5.18 -33.91 26.63
C THR A 112 -6.28 -32.86 26.85
N LEU A 113 -6.51 -32.47 28.11
CA LEU A 113 -7.50 -31.43 28.47
C LEU A 113 -6.93 -30.01 28.44
N ASP A 114 -5.61 -29.83 28.56
CA ASP A 114 -4.99 -28.50 28.54
C ASP A 114 -5.24 -27.74 27.21
N LYS A 115 -5.14 -28.43 26.07
CA LYS A 115 -5.41 -27.82 24.75
C LYS A 115 -6.85 -27.30 24.60
N PRO A 116 -7.91 -28.07 24.88
CA PRO A 116 -9.28 -27.55 24.80
C PRO A 116 -9.55 -26.49 25.86
N LEU A 117 -9.01 -26.61 27.08
CA LEU A 117 -9.19 -25.59 28.12
C LEU A 117 -8.53 -24.26 27.73
N ARG A 118 -7.29 -24.31 27.20
CA ARG A 118 -6.59 -23.13 26.68
C ARG A 118 -7.34 -22.48 25.52
N LYS A 119 -7.91 -23.28 24.62
CA LYS A 119 -8.78 -22.78 23.53
C LYS A 119 -10.07 -22.17 24.06
N ALA A 120 -10.68 -22.75 25.09
CA ALA A 120 -11.89 -22.23 25.71
C ALA A 120 -11.60 -20.91 26.45
N GLY A 121 -10.53 -20.85 27.24
CA GLY A 121 -10.05 -19.63 27.89
C GLY A 121 -9.76 -18.52 26.88
N ALA A 122 -9.05 -18.82 25.79
CA ALA A 122 -8.81 -17.85 24.73
C ALA A 122 -10.11 -17.34 24.07
N LYS A 123 -11.12 -18.20 23.90
CA LYS A 123 -12.44 -17.79 23.37
C LYS A 123 -13.20 -16.89 24.35
N VAL A 124 -13.15 -17.18 25.66
CA VAL A 124 -13.80 -16.36 26.69
C VAL A 124 -13.13 -14.99 26.78
N VAL A 125 -11.80 -14.93 26.84
CA VAL A 125 -11.04 -13.68 26.80
C VAL A 125 -11.41 -12.87 25.55
N HIS A 126 -11.46 -13.52 24.38
CA HIS A 126 -11.86 -12.85 23.14
C HIS A 126 -13.29 -12.31 23.19
N LEU A 127 -14.22 -13.04 23.79
CA LEU A 127 -15.62 -12.62 23.91
C LEU A 127 -15.78 -11.45 24.90
N ILE A 128 -15.07 -11.48 26.03
CA ILE A 128 -15.04 -10.37 27.00
C ILE A 128 -14.39 -9.13 26.38
N SER A 129 -13.26 -9.28 25.70
CA SER A 129 -12.62 -8.18 24.97
C SER A 129 -13.58 -7.59 23.94
N ARG A 130 -14.29 -8.42 23.18
CA ARG A 130 -15.29 -7.97 22.22
C ARG A 130 -16.44 -7.23 22.87
N VAL A 131 -17.01 -7.76 23.96
CA VAL A 131 -18.06 -7.07 24.71
C VAL A 131 -17.55 -5.73 25.27
N SER A 132 -16.33 -5.67 25.78
CA SER A 132 -15.74 -4.42 26.28
C SER A 132 -15.53 -3.36 25.18
N GLU A 133 -15.21 -3.81 23.97
CA GLU A 133 -15.10 -2.97 22.78
C GLU A 133 -16.49 -2.54 22.30
N ASP A 134 -17.49 -3.42 22.36
CA ASP A 134 -18.89 -3.11 22.01
C ASP A 134 -19.50 -2.12 23.01
N LEU A 135 -19.08 -2.16 24.28
CA LEU A 135 -19.38 -1.14 25.30
C LEU A 135 -18.61 0.18 25.09
N GLY A 136 -17.77 0.26 24.05
CA GLY A 136 -17.10 1.48 23.66
C GLY A 136 -15.88 1.85 24.51
N ARG A 137 -15.40 0.98 25.40
CA ARG A 137 -14.35 1.34 26.38
C ARG A 137 -12.92 1.00 25.94
N GLY A 138 -12.76 0.17 24.91
CA GLY A 138 -11.43 -0.21 24.42
C GLY A 138 -10.79 0.80 23.46
N PRO A 139 -9.46 0.72 23.24
CA PRO A 139 -8.75 1.57 22.28
C PRO A 139 -9.28 1.44 20.85
N ASN A 140 -9.76 0.27 20.44
CA ASN A 140 -10.29 0.07 19.09
C ASN A 140 -11.62 0.82 18.92
N ALA A 141 -12.54 0.70 19.87
CA ALA A 141 -13.79 1.44 19.85
C ALA A 141 -13.56 2.95 19.95
N LEU A 142 -12.59 3.39 20.76
CA LEU A 142 -12.16 4.79 20.80
C LEU A 142 -11.71 5.27 19.42
N MET A 143 -10.83 4.50 18.77
CA MET A 143 -10.32 4.82 17.44
C MET A 143 -11.43 4.83 16.37
N GLY A 144 -12.38 3.90 16.46
CA GLY A 144 -13.59 3.90 15.64
C GLY A 144 -14.34 5.23 15.76
N ARG A 145 -14.67 5.66 16.99
CA ARG A 145 -15.34 6.94 17.23
C ARG A 145 -14.53 8.13 16.72
N MET A 146 -13.24 8.18 17.03
CA MET A 146 -12.33 9.23 16.57
C MET A 146 -12.39 9.38 15.05
N LEU A 147 -12.23 8.27 14.32
CA LEU A 147 -12.26 8.29 12.86
C LEU A 147 -13.66 8.62 12.35
N THR A 148 -14.75 8.03 12.87
CA THR A 148 -16.12 8.37 12.39
C THR A 148 -16.50 9.84 12.54
N SER A 149 -15.84 10.57 13.45
CA SER A 149 -16.10 12.00 13.62
C SER A 149 -15.57 12.87 12.46
N GLY A 150 -14.71 12.32 11.61
CA GLY A 150 -14.22 12.96 10.40
C GLY A 150 -15.23 12.89 9.26
N LYS A 151 -15.25 13.91 8.40
CA LYS A 151 -16.09 13.95 7.19
C LYS A 151 -15.46 13.16 6.05
N TRP A 152 -15.45 11.83 6.16
CA TRP A 152 -14.92 10.94 5.11
C TRP A 152 -15.82 10.94 3.87
N GLY A 153 -15.22 10.99 2.69
CA GLY A 153 -15.92 10.87 1.40
C GLY A 153 -16.78 12.07 1.01
N THR A 154 -16.93 13.09 1.87
CA THR A 154 -17.67 14.32 1.52
C THR A 154 -16.87 15.25 0.62
N TYR A 155 -15.54 15.09 0.57
CA TYR A 155 -14.70 15.90 -0.29
C TYR A 155 -14.83 15.40 -1.75
N PRO A 156 -15.27 16.25 -2.69
CA PRO A 156 -15.33 15.89 -4.10
C PRO A 156 -13.91 15.85 -4.66
N CYS A 157 -13.21 14.75 -4.41
CA CYS A 157 -11.93 14.52 -5.05
C CYS A 157 -12.16 14.31 -6.54
N HIS A 158 -11.26 14.77 -7.40
CA HIS A 158 -11.26 14.43 -8.82
C HIS A 158 -10.11 13.49 -9.20
N ASN A 159 -9.27 13.13 -8.22
CA ASN A 159 -8.16 12.22 -8.45
C ASN A 159 -8.67 10.77 -8.49
N LEU A 160 -8.71 10.18 -9.69
CA LEU A 160 -9.14 8.79 -9.96
C LEU A 160 -8.40 7.73 -9.12
N TYR A 161 -7.23 8.07 -8.60
CA TYR A 161 -6.38 7.18 -7.83
C TYR A 161 -6.43 7.45 -6.32
N CYS A 162 -7.19 8.44 -5.90
CA CYS A 162 -7.50 8.63 -4.49
C CYS A 162 -8.48 7.55 -4.02
N ARG A 163 -8.24 7.00 -2.81
CA ARG A 163 -9.10 5.95 -2.21
C ARG A 163 -10.60 6.23 -2.30
N ILE A 164 -10.99 7.50 -2.17
CA ILE A 164 -12.39 7.97 -2.23
C ILE A 164 -13.11 7.46 -3.50
N HIS A 165 -12.37 7.30 -4.61
CA HIS A 165 -12.91 6.80 -5.88
C HIS A 165 -12.80 5.30 -6.07
N GLN A 166 -11.83 4.65 -5.41
CA GLN A 166 -11.53 3.24 -5.68
C GLN A 166 -12.41 2.29 -4.87
N ASP A 167 -12.68 2.64 -3.62
CA ASP A 167 -13.46 1.80 -2.72
C ASP A 167 -14.67 2.59 -2.21
N SER A 168 -15.86 2.20 -2.66
CA SER A 168 -17.14 2.60 -2.05
C SER A 168 -17.33 2.07 -0.62
N LEU A 169 -16.25 1.58 0.01
CA LEU A 169 -16.17 1.33 1.44
C LEU A 169 -16.09 2.68 2.13
N GLY A 170 -17.25 3.32 2.22
CA GLY A 170 -17.48 4.39 3.18
C GLY A 170 -17.21 3.91 4.62
N PRO A 171 -17.39 4.78 5.61
CA PRO A 171 -17.11 4.51 7.01
C PRO A 171 -17.94 3.38 7.63
N SER A 172 -18.71 2.58 6.88
CA SER A 172 -19.51 1.47 7.40
C SER A 172 -18.68 0.44 8.20
N ILE A 173 -17.40 0.24 7.86
CA ILE A 173 -16.48 -0.61 8.65
C ILE A 173 -16.21 -0.01 10.04
N LEU A 174 -16.33 1.30 10.21
CA LEU A 174 -16.11 2.04 11.45
C LEU A 174 -17.34 2.11 12.37
N TRP A 175 -18.51 1.61 11.91
CA TRP A 175 -19.73 1.64 12.72
C TRP A 175 -19.74 0.56 13.80
N SER A 176 -18.88 -0.45 13.64
CA SER A 176 -18.47 -1.41 14.66
C SER A 176 -17.06 -1.11 15.14
N SER A 177 -16.68 -1.57 16.34
CA SER A 177 -15.30 -1.47 16.85
C SER A 177 -14.29 -2.03 15.85
N PRO A 178 -13.54 -1.18 15.12
CA PRO A 178 -12.73 -1.62 14.00
C PRO A 178 -11.51 -2.40 14.51
N SER A 179 -11.07 -3.42 13.77
CA SER A 179 -9.78 -4.04 14.10
C SER A 179 -8.64 -3.06 13.83
N VAL A 180 -7.49 -3.30 14.45
CA VAL A 180 -6.25 -2.53 14.20
C VAL A 180 -5.96 -2.50 12.70
N GLU A 181 -6.07 -3.64 12.01
CA GLU A 181 -5.84 -3.72 10.57
C GLU A 181 -6.79 -2.84 9.77
N ASN A 182 -8.07 -2.75 10.16
CA ASN A 182 -9.03 -1.88 9.50
C ASN A 182 -8.68 -0.40 9.71
N VAL A 183 -8.29 -0.03 10.92
CA VAL A 183 -7.82 1.32 11.23
C VAL A 183 -6.59 1.68 10.40
N LEU A 184 -5.59 0.79 10.36
CA LEU A 184 -4.35 1.03 9.63
C LEU A 184 -4.57 1.05 8.12
N ASP A 185 -5.46 0.21 7.59
CA ASP A 185 -5.87 0.28 6.18
C ASP A 185 -6.56 1.62 5.87
N ILE A 186 -7.30 2.21 6.83
CA ILE A 186 -7.87 3.55 6.74
C ILE A 186 -6.80 4.63 6.74
N LEU A 187 -5.90 4.65 7.72
CA LEU A 187 -4.88 5.69 7.83
C LEU A 187 -3.86 5.62 6.70
N PHE A 188 -3.38 4.43 6.36
CA PHE A 188 -2.33 4.26 5.34
C PHE A 188 -2.88 4.11 3.92
N SER A 189 -4.14 4.44 3.70
CA SER A 189 -4.70 4.45 2.36
C SER A 189 -4.14 5.55 1.46
N PRO A 190 -4.22 5.37 0.13
CA PRO A 190 -3.63 6.26 -0.86
C PRO A 190 -4.51 7.50 -1.05
N TYR A 191 -4.56 8.38 -0.04
CA TYR A 191 -5.21 9.67 -0.21
C TYR A 191 -4.31 10.59 -1.03
N CYS A 192 -4.90 11.36 -1.94
CA CYS A 192 -4.16 12.46 -2.52
C CYS A 192 -3.89 13.52 -1.43
N PRO A 193 -2.84 14.36 -1.58
CA PRO A 193 -2.47 15.34 -0.56
C PRO A 193 -3.66 16.21 -0.10
N LYS A 194 -4.44 16.75 -1.04
CA LYS A 194 -5.62 17.59 -0.74
C LYS A 194 -6.67 16.89 0.12
N CYS A 195 -6.97 15.62 -0.16
CA CYS A 195 -7.95 14.86 0.63
C CYS A 195 -7.42 14.55 2.02
N ARG A 196 -6.13 14.21 2.12
CA ARG A 196 -5.45 13.94 3.38
C ARG A 196 -5.47 15.18 4.28
N ASP A 197 -5.13 16.34 3.73
CA ASP A 197 -5.17 17.63 4.43
C ASP A 197 -6.60 17.96 4.88
N TYR A 198 -7.59 17.78 3.99
CA TYR A 198 -9.01 18.00 4.32
C TYR A 198 -9.48 17.09 5.46
N TYR A 199 -9.17 15.79 5.43
CA TYR A 199 -9.56 14.85 6.48
C TYR A 199 -8.86 15.15 7.79
N SER A 200 -7.57 15.49 7.73
CA SER A 200 -6.82 15.92 8.89
C SER A 200 -7.43 17.14 9.55
N GLU A 201 -7.75 18.18 8.77
CA GLU A 201 -8.40 19.39 9.27
C GLU A 201 -9.79 19.08 9.84
N SER A 202 -10.59 18.26 9.15
CA SER A 202 -11.90 17.84 9.64
C SER A 202 -11.82 17.10 10.97
N LEU A 203 -10.83 16.22 11.14
CA LEU A 203 -10.63 15.47 12.39
C LEU A 203 -10.13 16.39 13.50
N MET A 204 -9.19 17.30 13.23
CA MET A 204 -8.70 18.25 14.24
C MET A 204 -9.76 19.22 14.76
N ARG A 205 -10.82 19.49 13.98
CA ARG A 205 -11.97 20.30 14.41
C ARG A 205 -12.97 19.54 15.30
N SER A 206 -12.87 18.21 15.35
CA SER A 206 -13.76 17.38 16.15
C SER A 206 -13.27 17.27 17.59
N GLU A 207 -14.11 17.68 18.54
CA GLU A 207 -13.82 17.51 19.98
C GLU A 207 -13.64 16.04 20.35
N VAL A 208 -14.41 15.14 19.73
CA VAL A 208 -14.32 13.68 19.93
C VAL A 208 -12.93 13.16 19.54
N PHE A 209 -12.38 13.68 18.44
CA PHE A 209 -11.04 13.29 17.98
C PHE A 209 -9.95 13.84 18.91
N VAL A 210 -10.02 15.12 19.27
CA VAL A 210 -9.05 15.77 20.17
C VAL A 210 -9.04 15.12 21.56
N ASP A 211 -10.21 14.87 22.15
CA ASP A 211 -10.35 14.13 23.40
C ASP A 211 -9.85 12.68 23.27
N GLY A 212 -10.12 12.05 22.13
CA GLY A 212 -9.59 10.73 21.81
C GLY A 212 -8.05 10.68 21.80
N CYS A 213 -7.39 11.67 21.19
CA CYS A 213 -5.93 11.79 21.22
C CYS A 213 -5.40 11.90 22.65
N ARG A 214 -6.06 12.67 23.52
CA ARG A 214 -5.71 12.77 24.95
C ARG A 214 -5.83 11.41 25.65
N LYS A 215 -6.94 10.70 25.42
CA LYS A 215 -7.18 9.36 25.98
C LYS A 215 -6.17 8.33 25.50
N LEU A 216 -5.73 8.40 24.24
CA LEU A 216 -4.67 7.53 23.74
C LEU A 216 -3.34 7.78 24.48
N VAL A 217 -2.93 9.04 24.65
CA VAL A 217 -1.71 9.38 25.40
C VAL A 217 -1.82 8.97 26.87
N GLN A 218 -2.98 9.15 27.50
CA GLN A 218 -3.23 8.66 28.84
C GLN A 218 -3.15 7.13 28.92
N GLY A 219 -3.73 6.42 27.94
CA GLY A 219 -3.71 4.97 27.86
C GLY A 219 -2.30 4.38 27.67
N VAL A 220 -1.35 5.14 27.12
CA VAL A 220 0.08 4.75 27.07
C VAL A 220 0.69 4.69 28.47
N ARG A 221 0.16 5.45 29.44
CA ARG A 221 0.63 5.48 30.84
C ARG A 221 -0.10 4.50 31.76
N GLU A 222 -1.10 3.78 31.25
CA GLU A 222 -1.87 2.83 32.07
C GLU A 222 -1.14 1.49 32.23
N ASN A 223 -1.43 0.78 33.33
CA ASN A 223 -0.80 -0.52 33.63
C ASN A 223 -1.35 -1.70 32.80
N ASN A 224 -2.34 -1.47 31.93
CA ASN A 224 -2.87 -2.52 31.07
C ASN A 224 -2.02 -2.68 29.81
N GLN A 225 -1.13 -3.68 29.80
CA GLN A 225 -0.21 -3.96 28.69
C GLN A 225 -0.89 -4.04 27.32
N SER A 226 -2.07 -4.66 27.24
CA SER A 226 -2.78 -4.85 25.97
C SER A 226 -3.33 -3.52 25.43
N ALA A 227 -3.91 -2.70 26.31
CA ALA A 227 -4.46 -1.39 25.96
C ALA A 227 -3.33 -0.42 25.62
N LEU A 228 -2.29 -0.40 26.44
CA LEU A 228 -1.07 0.38 26.26
C LEU A 228 -0.46 0.12 24.88
N ARG A 229 -0.28 -1.15 24.50
CA ARG A 229 0.27 -1.53 23.18
C ARG A 229 -0.56 -0.93 22.05
N LEU A 230 -1.88 -1.07 22.12
CA LEU A 230 -2.79 -0.54 21.11
C LEU A 230 -2.75 0.99 21.05
N CYS A 231 -2.72 1.65 22.21
CA CYS A 231 -2.60 3.11 22.29
C CYS A 231 -1.29 3.59 21.65
N ALA A 232 -0.15 2.95 21.94
CA ALA A 232 1.13 3.28 21.31
C ALA A 232 1.08 3.12 19.78
N HIS A 233 0.47 2.03 19.29
CA HIS A 233 0.24 1.80 17.85
C HIS A 233 -0.58 2.90 17.20
N TYR A 234 -1.66 3.34 17.86
CA TYR A 234 -2.53 4.39 17.33
C TYR A 234 -1.90 5.77 17.38
N VAL A 235 -1.16 6.10 18.45
CA VAL A 235 -0.38 7.35 18.51
C VAL A 235 0.63 7.39 17.37
N GLY A 236 1.38 6.31 17.14
CA GLY A 236 2.32 6.23 16.02
C GLY A 236 1.61 6.35 14.67
N ALA A 237 0.58 5.54 14.41
CA ALA A 237 -0.13 5.53 13.14
C ALA A 237 -0.78 6.88 12.80
N LEU A 238 -1.39 7.57 13.77
CA LEU A 238 -1.94 8.91 13.58
C LEU A 238 -0.84 9.96 13.37
N SER A 239 0.27 9.86 14.09
CA SER A 239 1.41 10.78 13.92
C SER A 239 2.03 10.66 12.52
N TYR A 240 2.12 9.44 11.98
CA TYR A 240 2.49 9.23 10.58
C TYR A 240 1.41 9.74 9.61
N PHE A 241 0.13 9.59 9.96
CA PHE A 241 -0.96 9.99 9.08
C PHE A 241 -0.97 11.46 8.74
N HIS A 242 -0.59 12.40 9.61
CA HIS A 242 -0.52 13.81 9.21
C HIS A 242 0.33 14.66 10.19
N PRO A 243 1.11 15.65 9.71
CA PRO A 243 1.94 16.50 10.57
C PRO A 243 1.17 17.23 11.68
N SER A 244 -0.07 17.68 11.42
CA SER A 244 -0.90 18.33 12.45
C SER A 244 -1.22 17.40 13.63
N PHE A 245 -1.43 16.10 13.39
CA PHE A 245 -1.68 15.12 14.44
C PHE A 245 -0.43 14.92 15.28
N ARG A 246 0.73 14.78 14.62
CA ARG A 246 2.04 14.75 15.29
C ARG A 246 2.24 15.96 16.20
N CYS A 247 2.05 17.18 15.67
CA CYS A 247 2.17 18.41 16.46
C CYS A 247 1.19 18.43 17.64
N HIS A 248 -0.01 17.89 17.48
CA HIS A 248 -0.97 17.79 18.56
C HIS A 248 -0.54 16.78 19.64
N PHE A 249 -0.02 15.61 19.26
CA PHE A 249 0.51 14.63 20.21
C PHE A 249 1.72 15.15 21.00
N LEU A 250 2.62 15.90 20.35
CA LEU A 250 3.72 16.57 21.05
C LEU A 250 3.21 17.56 22.10
N LYS A 251 2.16 18.34 21.80
CA LYS A 251 1.51 19.22 22.80
C LYS A 251 0.90 18.46 23.97
N LEU A 252 0.48 17.21 23.76
CA LEU A 252 -0.05 16.33 24.81
C LEU A 252 1.05 15.58 25.57
N LYS A 253 2.34 15.88 25.31
CA LYS A 253 3.50 15.18 25.88
C LYS A 253 3.46 13.67 25.62
N ALA A 254 3.10 13.29 24.39
CA ALA A 254 3.07 11.90 23.97
C ALA A 254 4.48 11.29 23.90
N ASP A 255 5.49 12.11 23.57
CA ASP A 255 6.89 11.71 23.57
C ASP A 255 7.39 11.38 24.97
N ASP A 256 7.04 12.17 25.98
CA ASP A 256 7.36 11.84 27.38
C ASP A 256 6.71 10.51 27.79
N ALA A 257 5.41 10.33 27.50
CA ALA A 257 4.69 9.10 27.82
C ALA A 257 5.31 7.86 27.16
N LEU A 258 5.76 7.99 25.90
CA LEU A 258 6.37 6.88 25.18
C LEU A 258 7.82 6.62 25.63
N ARG A 259 8.58 7.64 26.08
CA ARG A 259 9.90 7.45 26.68
C ARG A 259 9.82 6.78 28.04
N GLU A 260 8.87 7.20 28.88
CA GLU A 260 8.55 6.52 30.16
C GLU A 260 8.23 5.05 29.90
N LEU A 261 7.39 4.80 28.89
CA LEU A 261 7.05 3.46 28.47
C LEU A 261 8.30 2.66 28.03
N GLN A 262 9.10 3.23 27.12
CA GLN A 262 10.30 2.59 26.61
C GLN A 262 11.27 2.23 27.76
N GLY A 263 11.52 3.18 28.67
CA GLY A 263 12.39 3.02 29.82
C GLY A 263 11.88 1.93 30.78
N HIS A 264 10.58 1.90 31.04
CA HIS A 264 9.98 0.85 31.88
C HIS A 264 10.21 -0.52 31.26
N TYR A 265 9.84 -0.75 30.00
CA TYR A 265 9.89 -2.09 29.40
C TYR A 265 11.27 -2.55 28.92
N MET A 266 12.24 -1.65 28.74
CA MET A 266 13.64 -2.04 28.56
C MET A 266 14.18 -2.80 29.79
N LEU A 267 13.65 -2.53 30.99
CA LEU A 267 14.08 -3.19 32.22
C LEU A 267 13.48 -4.59 32.42
N TRP A 268 12.39 -4.93 31.72
CA TRP A 268 11.61 -6.16 31.97
C TRP A 268 11.66 -7.19 30.82
N GLU A 269 12.68 -7.15 29.96
CA GLU A 269 12.87 -8.05 28.79
C GLU A 269 11.70 -8.09 27.78
N GLN A 270 10.70 -7.20 27.92
CA GLN A 270 9.55 -7.13 27.03
C GLN A 270 9.88 -6.26 25.80
N TYR A 271 10.86 -6.72 25.03
CA TYR A 271 11.43 -6.05 23.87
C TYR A 271 10.37 -5.57 22.87
N LEU A 272 9.25 -6.29 22.73
CA LEU A 272 8.18 -5.96 21.79
C LEU A 272 7.51 -4.61 22.11
N LEU A 273 7.23 -4.32 23.38
CA LEU A 273 6.59 -3.06 23.78
C LEU A 273 7.55 -1.88 23.64
N ALA A 274 8.81 -2.09 24.03
CA ALA A 274 9.86 -1.09 23.85
C ALA A 274 10.04 -0.73 22.36
N ARG A 275 10.03 -1.72 21.47
CA ARG A 275 10.12 -1.49 20.02
C ARG A 275 8.96 -0.64 19.48
N HIS A 276 7.73 -0.90 19.93
CA HIS A 276 6.57 -0.10 19.51
C HIS A 276 6.65 1.34 20.03
N ALA A 277 7.09 1.52 21.27
CA ALA A 277 7.34 2.84 21.85
C ALA A 277 8.43 3.59 21.06
N THR A 278 9.54 2.91 20.71
CA THR A 278 10.61 3.47 19.87
C THR A 278 10.08 3.93 18.50
N GLY A 279 9.29 3.09 17.82
CA GLY A 279 8.72 3.45 16.52
C GLY A 279 7.77 4.65 16.62
N ALA A 280 6.89 4.66 17.62
CA ALA A 280 6.01 5.79 17.88
C ALA A 280 6.81 7.07 18.25
N LEU A 281 7.89 6.96 19.02
CA LEU A 281 8.79 8.07 19.31
C LEU A 281 9.45 8.60 18.04
N ALA A 282 9.98 7.73 17.19
CA ALA A 282 10.57 8.12 15.90
C ALA A 282 9.57 8.81 14.97
N SER A 283 8.26 8.53 15.13
CA SER A 283 7.20 9.26 14.42
C SER A 283 7.00 10.69 14.91
N LEU A 284 7.30 10.95 16.19
CA LEU A 284 7.11 12.23 16.85
C LEU A 284 8.36 13.13 16.77
N THR A 285 9.55 12.53 16.85
CA THR A 285 10.82 13.25 16.90
C THR A 285 11.35 13.63 15.52
N GLU A 286 12.26 14.62 15.49
CA GLU A 286 12.95 14.96 14.26
C GLU A 286 14.00 13.90 13.90
N THR A 287 13.65 13.06 12.93
CA THR A 287 14.55 12.01 12.41
C THR A 287 15.32 12.51 11.19
N VAL A 288 16.46 11.87 10.90
CA VAL A 288 17.32 12.19 9.74
C VAL A 288 16.55 12.12 8.40
N ILE A 289 15.45 11.37 8.37
CA ILE A 289 14.62 11.20 7.18
C ILE A 289 13.56 12.31 7.00
N LEU A 290 13.21 13.07 8.04
CA LEU A 290 12.21 14.15 7.91
C LEU A 290 12.64 15.28 6.96
N PRO A 291 13.91 15.76 6.98
CA PRO A 291 14.37 16.71 5.98
C PRO A 291 14.22 16.17 4.55
N VAL A 292 14.53 14.89 4.33
CA VAL A 292 14.38 14.22 3.03
C VAL A 292 12.92 14.23 2.60
N ILE A 293 12.02 13.87 3.51
CA ILE A 293 10.56 13.89 3.27
C ILE A 293 10.06 15.29 2.94
N LYS A 294 10.52 16.31 3.68
CA LYS A 294 10.14 17.70 3.45
C LYS A 294 10.57 18.17 2.05
N THR A 295 11.80 17.88 1.66
CA THR A 295 12.32 18.18 0.31
C THR A 295 11.51 17.44 -0.75
N PHE A 296 11.25 16.15 -0.54
CA PHE A 296 10.49 15.32 -1.47
C PHE A 296 9.04 15.81 -1.65
N ASP A 297 8.35 16.16 -0.56
CA ASP A 297 6.99 16.73 -0.61
C ASP A 297 6.98 18.10 -1.31
N GLN A 298 8.03 18.91 -1.14
CA GLN A 298 8.18 20.18 -1.85
C GLN A 298 8.36 19.99 -3.36
N LEU A 299 9.20 19.02 -3.77
CA LEU A 299 9.39 18.67 -5.18
C LEU A 299 8.06 18.23 -5.81
N LYS A 300 7.30 17.38 -5.10
CA LYS A 300 5.98 16.95 -5.53
C LYS A 300 5.02 18.11 -5.73
N ARG A 301 4.96 19.04 -4.78
CA ARG A 301 4.12 20.25 -4.91
C ARG A 301 4.55 21.13 -6.07
N LYS A 302 5.85 21.29 -6.32
CA LYS A 302 6.35 22.03 -7.49
C LYS A 302 5.78 21.41 -8.77
N VAL A 303 5.96 20.10 -8.98
CA VAL A 303 5.45 19.46 -10.21
C VAL A 303 3.93 19.54 -10.32
N ASP A 304 3.20 19.34 -9.22
CA ASP A 304 1.74 19.46 -9.20
C ASP A 304 1.24 20.88 -9.53
N GLN A 305 1.99 21.94 -9.16
CA GLN A 305 1.65 23.34 -9.47
C GLN A 305 1.84 23.68 -10.94
N TYR A 306 2.81 23.04 -11.61
CA TYR A 306 3.07 23.35 -13.01
C TYR A 306 2.07 22.68 -13.94
N PHE A 307 1.38 21.61 -13.57
CA PHE A 307 0.34 21.05 -14.43
C PHE A 307 -0.85 22.03 -14.57
N PRO A 308 -1.20 22.53 -15.78
CA PRO A 308 -0.91 21.97 -17.11
C PRO A 308 0.23 22.63 -17.92
N HIS A 309 0.88 23.67 -17.41
CA HIS A 309 2.01 24.34 -18.05
C HIS A 309 3.30 23.48 -17.97
N PRO A 310 3.82 22.98 -19.10
CA PRO A 310 5.02 22.15 -19.08
C PRO A 310 6.21 22.93 -18.52
N LEU A 311 6.92 22.31 -17.58
CA LEU A 311 8.20 22.80 -17.07
C LEU A 311 9.24 22.84 -18.18
N SER A 312 10.24 23.72 -18.04
CA SER A 312 11.41 23.67 -18.91
C SER A 312 12.13 22.32 -18.75
N GLN A 313 12.78 21.83 -19.81
CA GLN A 313 13.52 20.57 -19.76
C GLN A 313 14.61 20.60 -18.67
N HIS A 314 15.26 21.75 -18.48
CA HIS A 314 16.25 21.95 -17.44
C HIS A 314 15.65 21.77 -16.03
N ASP A 315 14.49 22.38 -15.76
CA ASP A 315 13.83 22.27 -14.46
C ASP A 315 13.34 20.84 -14.19
N LEU A 316 12.86 20.15 -15.23
CA LEU A 316 12.48 18.74 -15.14
C LEU A 316 13.67 17.86 -14.76
N SER A 317 14.82 18.00 -15.44
CA SER A 317 16.03 17.24 -15.11
C SER A 317 16.56 17.54 -13.70
N ALA A 318 16.49 18.81 -13.26
CA ALA A 318 16.88 19.18 -11.90
C ALA A 318 15.96 18.57 -10.84
N ILE A 319 14.65 18.60 -11.06
CA ILE A 319 13.65 17.97 -10.18
C ILE A 319 13.85 16.45 -10.16
N GLU A 320 14.10 15.84 -11.31
CA GLU A 320 14.30 14.40 -11.44
C GLU A 320 15.52 13.95 -10.62
N HIS A 321 16.65 14.66 -10.74
CA HIS A 321 17.86 14.35 -9.97
C HIS A 321 17.61 14.44 -8.46
N GLN A 322 16.96 15.51 -7.98
CA GLN A 322 16.64 15.65 -6.55
C GLN A 322 15.63 14.61 -6.08
N THR A 323 14.69 14.23 -6.95
CA THR A 323 13.74 13.14 -6.70
C THR A 323 14.48 11.81 -6.56
N CYS A 324 15.46 11.53 -7.43
CA CYS A 324 16.31 10.35 -7.35
C CYS A 324 17.04 10.24 -6.01
N GLU A 325 17.65 11.35 -5.57
CA GLU A 325 18.34 11.41 -4.29
C GLU A 325 17.39 11.16 -3.11
N CYS A 326 16.22 11.79 -3.12
CA CYS A 326 15.21 11.61 -2.09
C CYS A 326 14.72 10.15 -2.04
N VAL A 327 14.36 9.57 -3.17
CA VAL A 327 13.91 8.17 -3.26
C VAL A 327 15.00 7.22 -2.78
N SER A 328 16.26 7.43 -3.15
CA SER A 328 17.38 6.61 -2.70
C SER A 328 17.55 6.67 -1.18
N LYS A 329 17.50 7.87 -0.58
CA LYS A 329 17.57 8.05 0.87
C LYS A 329 16.37 7.45 1.60
N LEU A 330 15.16 7.56 1.03
CA LEU A 330 13.97 6.92 1.58
C LEU A 330 14.09 5.39 1.53
N LEU A 331 14.57 4.82 0.43
CA LEU A 331 14.80 3.37 0.31
C LEU A 331 15.88 2.88 1.28
N GLN A 332 16.97 3.63 1.47
CA GLN A 332 17.95 3.36 2.54
C GLN A 332 17.31 3.42 3.93
N GLY A 333 16.41 4.38 4.14
CA GLY A 333 15.62 4.51 5.36
C GLY A 333 14.75 3.28 5.68
N LEU A 334 14.37 2.47 4.68
CA LEU A 334 13.65 1.22 4.93
C LEU A 334 14.50 0.23 5.74
N ASN A 335 15.81 0.20 5.52
CA ASN A 335 16.72 -0.72 6.22
C ASN A 335 16.95 -0.34 7.69
N ASN A 336 16.58 0.87 8.10
CA ASN A 336 16.68 1.31 9.48
C ASN A 336 15.31 1.15 10.17
N PRO A 337 15.18 0.30 11.21
CA PRO A 337 13.92 0.08 11.92
C PRO A 337 13.23 1.36 12.42
N ASP A 338 14.00 2.38 12.81
CA ASP A 338 13.47 3.64 13.34
C ASP A 338 12.87 4.52 12.24
N HIS A 339 13.36 4.38 11.01
CA HIS A 339 12.92 5.16 9.85
C HIS A 339 11.98 4.38 8.94
N GLN A 340 11.92 3.05 9.06
CA GLN A 340 11.27 2.15 8.12
C GLN A 340 9.81 2.53 7.86
N ILE A 341 9.03 2.74 8.93
CA ILE A 341 7.60 3.03 8.82
C ILE A 341 7.38 4.38 8.11
N LEU A 342 8.14 5.40 8.50
CA LEU A 342 8.02 6.74 7.94
C LEU A 342 8.46 6.76 6.46
N ALA A 343 9.57 6.11 6.14
CA ALA A 343 10.07 5.98 4.77
C ALA A 343 9.07 5.25 3.87
N ALA A 344 8.59 4.09 4.33
CA ALA A 344 7.66 3.25 3.59
C ALA A 344 6.33 3.98 3.35
N TYR A 345 5.85 4.73 4.33
CA TYR A 345 4.62 5.49 4.21
C TYR A 345 4.74 6.62 3.18
N HIS A 346 5.82 7.41 3.22
CA HIS A 346 6.01 8.51 2.25
C HIS A 346 6.29 8.01 0.83
N LEU A 347 7.06 6.92 0.66
CA LEU A 347 7.20 6.25 -0.63
C LEU A 347 5.84 5.77 -1.13
N SER A 348 5.05 5.10 -0.28
CA SER A 348 3.72 4.63 -0.62
C SER A 348 2.79 5.76 -1.09
N LEU A 349 2.84 6.93 -0.45
CA LEU A 349 2.05 8.11 -0.85
C LEU A 349 2.52 8.74 -2.17
N ALA A 350 3.81 8.65 -2.50
CA ALA A 350 4.32 9.12 -3.78
C ALA A 350 3.97 8.20 -4.94
N LEU A 351 3.81 6.90 -4.67
CA LEU A 351 3.41 5.90 -5.65
C LEU A 351 1.90 5.93 -5.97
N VAL A 352 1.12 6.76 -5.27
CA VAL A 352 -0.28 7.01 -5.66
C VAL A 352 -0.27 7.70 -7.01
N LEU A 353 -0.67 6.95 -8.05
CA LEU A 353 -0.67 7.34 -9.45
C LEU A 353 -1.11 8.80 -9.63
N SER A 354 -0.13 9.67 -9.86
CA SER A 354 -0.29 11.04 -10.30
C SER A 354 0.59 11.26 -11.52
N TYR A 355 0.31 12.30 -12.29
CA TYR A 355 1.15 12.69 -13.43
C TYR A 355 2.62 12.86 -13.00
N HIS A 356 2.85 13.45 -11.82
CA HIS A 356 4.16 13.56 -11.21
C HIS A 356 4.80 12.20 -10.91
N GLY A 357 4.05 11.27 -10.29
CA GLY A 357 4.54 9.92 -10.02
C GLY A 357 5.05 9.26 -11.31
N LEU A 358 4.24 9.28 -12.37
CA LEU A 358 4.52 8.53 -13.60
C LEU A 358 5.73 9.03 -14.40
N THR A 359 5.99 10.32 -14.36
CA THR A 359 7.07 10.94 -15.16
C THR A 359 8.37 11.05 -14.38
N GLN A 360 8.34 11.12 -13.05
CA GLN A 360 9.51 11.45 -12.23
C GLN A 360 9.95 10.33 -11.29
N MET A 361 9.09 9.37 -10.94
CA MET A 361 9.43 8.31 -9.99
C MET A 361 9.94 7.03 -10.65
N THR A 362 9.56 6.79 -11.91
CA THR A 362 9.82 5.51 -12.60
C THR A 362 11.31 5.19 -12.66
N ALA A 363 12.13 6.11 -13.18
CA ALA A 363 13.57 5.89 -13.28
C ALA A 363 14.30 5.81 -11.92
N PRO A 364 14.06 6.73 -10.95
CA PRO A 364 14.61 6.56 -9.60
C PRO A 364 14.34 5.18 -9.01
N LEU A 365 13.09 4.71 -9.10
CA LEU A 365 12.68 3.43 -8.53
C LEU A 365 13.30 2.27 -9.30
N ALA A 366 13.35 2.34 -10.63
CA ALA A 366 13.94 1.29 -11.45
C ALA A 366 15.44 1.13 -11.20
N ARG A 367 16.16 2.23 -10.92
CA ARG A 367 17.59 2.22 -10.55
C ARG A 367 17.82 1.74 -9.13
N ALA A 368 16.96 2.13 -8.19
CA ALA A 368 17.17 1.88 -6.76
C ALA A 368 16.58 0.56 -6.26
N LEU A 369 15.57 0.00 -6.93
CA LEU A 369 14.97 -1.28 -6.59
C LEU A 369 15.63 -2.44 -7.34
N ASN A 370 15.82 -3.54 -6.64
CA ASN A 370 16.25 -4.82 -7.21
C ASN A 370 15.52 -5.98 -6.51
N ALA A 371 15.71 -7.19 -7.03
CA ALA A 371 15.04 -8.40 -6.52
C ALA A 371 15.28 -8.60 -5.01
N THR A 372 16.51 -8.37 -4.53
CA THR A 372 16.90 -8.51 -3.12
C THR A 372 16.15 -7.52 -2.23
N THR A 373 16.00 -6.27 -2.65
CA THR A 373 15.24 -5.27 -1.89
C THR A 373 13.76 -5.65 -1.78
N ILE A 374 13.18 -6.18 -2.87
CA ILE A 374 11.77 -6.58 -2.89
C ILE A 374 11.54 -7.85 -2.06
N ASP A 375 12.43 -8.84 -2.17
CA ASP A 375 12.41 -10.02 -1.31
C ASP A 375 12.50 -9.60 0.17
N TRP A 376 13.48 -8.77 0.53
CA TRP A 376 13.62 -8.26 1.89
C TRP A 376 12.34 -7.56 2.38
N LEU A 377 11.68 -6.74 1.55
CA LEU A 377 10.41 -6.09 1.91
C LEU A 377 9.30 -7.10 2.22
N TRP A 378 9.18 -8.15 1.42
CA TRP A 378 8.24 -9.24 1.68
C TRP A 378 8.58 -10.00 2.95
N GLN A 379 9.86 -10.31 3.17
CA GLN A 379 10.32 -10.98 4.38
C GLN A 379 10.01 -10.14 5.62
N GLN A 380 10.24 -8.82 5.59
CA GLN A 380 9.84 -7.92 6.67
C GLN A 380 8.33 -7.91 6.89
N LEU A 381 7.51 -7.89 5.83
CA LEU A 381 6.05 -7.93 5.96
C LEU A 381 5.57 -9.27 6.58
N LEU A 382 6.17 -10.39 6.19
CA LEU A 382 5.80 -11.73 6.62
C LEU A 382 6.21 -12.01 8.07
N HIS A 383 7.37 -11.50 8.50
CA HIS A 383 7.94 -11.76 9.82
C HIS A 383 7.67 -10.65 10.85
N SER A 384 7.11 -9.50 10.44
CA SER A 384 6.85 -8.42 11.39
C SER A 384 5.64 -8.70 12.29
N ASP A 385 5.87 -8.67 13.60
CA ASP A 385 4.82 -8.70 14.63
C ASP A 385 4.15 -7.33 14.83
N ASP A 386 4.71 -6.27 14.25
CA ASP A 386 4.20 -4.92 14.37
C ASP A 386 3.07 -4.68 13.35
N PRO A 387 1.81 -4.49 13.80
CA PRO A 387 0.69 -4.24 12.89
C PRO A 387 0.87 -2.96 12.06
N VAL A 388 1.49 -1.91 12.61
CA VAL A 388 1.75 -0.64 11.92
C VAL A 388 2.75 -0.86 10.79
N ALA A 389 3.87 -1.50 11.08
CA ALA A 389 4.87 -1.83 10.06
C ALA A 389 4.26 -2.73 8.97
N ARG A 390 3.50 -3.77 9.34
CA ARG A 390 2.80 -4.62 8.36
C ARG A 390 1.82 -3.83 7.49
N GLY A 391 1.04 -2.94 8.10
CA GLY A 391 0.07 -2.10 7.38
C GLY A 391 0.75 -1.19 6.35
N VAL A 392 1.81 -0.50 6.76
CA VAL A 392 2.55 0.42 5.88
C VAL A 392 3.33 -0.34 4.79
N LEU A 393 4.09 -1.37 5.15
CA LEU A 393 4.88 -2.16 4.19
C LEU A 393 3.97 -2.88 3.20
N GLY A 394 2.85 -3.45 3.68
CA GLY A 394 1.86 -4.09 2.81
C GLY A 394 1.24 -3.10 1.82
N ARG A 395 0.99 -1.86 2.25
CA ARG A 395 0.53 -0.79 1.36
C ARG A 395 1.60 -0.38 0.36
N LEU A 396 2.84 -0.18 0.81
CA LEU A 396 3.98 0.15 -0.04
C LEU A 396 4.13 -0.89 -1.16
N LEU A 397 4.14 -2.18 -0.81
CA LEU A 397 4.20 -3.27 -1.78
C LEU A 397 3.03 -3.21 -2.76
N CYS A 398 1.78 -3.10 -2.28
CA CYS A 398 0.64 -2.96 -3.19
C CYS A 398 0.81 -1.79 -4.17
N ASN A 399 1.25 -0.64 -3.68
CA ASN A 399 1.44 0.55 -4.50
C ASN A 399 2.63 0.41 -5.46
N LEU A 400 3.73 -0.23 -5.06
CA LEU A 400 4.89 -0.49 -5.93
C LEU A 400 4.50 -1.36 -7.12
N TYR A 401 3.82 -2.48 -6.87
CA TYR A 401 3.38 -3.38 -7.95
C TYR A 401 2.38 -2.67 -8.86
N ASP A 402 1.44 -1.91 -8.31
CA ASP A 402 0.41 -1.23 -9.11
C ASP A 402 1.02 -0.11 -9.96
N PHE A 403 1.85 0.73 -9.34
CA PHE A 403 2.52 1.86 -9.97
C PHE A 403 3.49 1.41 -11.07
N LEU A 404 4.42 0.49 -10.77
CA LEU A 404 5.44 0.08 -11.72
C LEU A 404 4.87 -0.75 -12.88
N SER A 405 3.84 -1.57 -12.62
CA SER A 405 3.11 -2.26 -13.69
C SER A 405 2.43 -1.28 -14.63
N TYR A 406 1.82 -0.22 -14.09
CA TYR A 406 1.23 0.83 -14.92
C TYR A 406 2.29 1.65 -15.68
N ALA A 407 3.38 2.04 -15.02
CA ALA A 407 4.45 2.85 -15.62
C ALA A 407 5.13 2.14 -16.80
N ALA A 408 5.36 0.83 -16.68
CA ALA A 408 5.86 -0.01 -17.78
C ALA A 408 4.93 -0.03 -19.00
N PHE A 409 3.63 0.17 -18.80
CA PHE A 409 2.67 0.26 -19.89
C PHE A 409 2.71 1.61 -20.61
N THR A 410 2.89 2.72 -19.90
CA THR A 410 2.79 4.07 -20.48
C THR A 410 4.03 4.55 -21.25
N SER A 411 4.84 3.64 -21.81
CA SER A 411 6.01 3.88 -22.69
C SER A 411 7.20 4.68 -22.14
N ASN A 412 7.09 5.34 -20.98
CA ASN A 412 8.19 6.11 -20.37
C ASN A 412 9.31 5.24 -19.75
N TRP A 413 9.24 3.92 -19.88
CA TRP A 413 10.20 3.01 -19.25
C TRP A 413 11.55 2.93 -20.00
N ASN A 414 11.51 3.00 -21.33
CA ASN A 414 12.63 2.54 -22.17
C ASN A 414 13.77 3.55 -22.36
N ALA A 415 13.61 4.81 -21.95
CA ALA A 415 14.62 5.84 -22.23
C ALA A 415 15.86 5.75 -21.33
N GLU A 416 15.76 5.10 -20.16
CA GLU A 416 16.81 5.18 -19.13
C GLU A 416 17.26 3.84 -18.56
N VAL A 417 16.47 2.78 -18.74
CA VAL A 417 16.79 1.44 -18.26
C VAL A 417 17.11 0.59 -19.47
N GLU A 418 18.35 0.14 -19.60
CA GLU A 418 18.84 -0.71 -20.72
C GLU A 418 18.12 -2.07 -20.81
N VAL A 419 17.26 -2.38 -19.83
CA VAL A 419 16.50 -3.62 -19.72
C VAL A 419 15.03 -3.36 -20.09
N PRO A 420 14.44 -4.18 -20.98
CA PRO A 420 13.01 -4.11 -21.28
C PRO A 420 12.15 -4.14 -20.02
N ALA A 421 11.09 -3.32 -20.00
CA ALA A 421 10.25 -3.13 -18.82
C ALA A 421 9.67 -4.43 -18.25
N GLY A 422 9.20 -5.33 -19.12
CA GLY A 422 8.64 -6.61 -18.73
C GLY A 422 9.68 -7.53 -18.09
N VAL A 423 10.90 -7.58 -18.64
CA VAL A 423 12.03 -8.34 -18.03
C VAL A 423 12.39 -7.76 -16.67
N TRP A 424 12.53 -6.44 -16.56
CA TRP A 424 12.85 -5.80 -15.29
C TRP A 424 11.77 -6.05 -14.24
N LEU A 425 10.49 -5.85 -14.59
CA LEU A 425 9.37 -6.12 -13.68
C LEU A 425 9.35 -7.58 -13.25
N TRP A 426 9.59 -8.50 -14.19
CA TRP A 426 9.63 -9.92 -13.90
C TRP A 426 10.69 -10.26 -12.85
N ARG A 427 11.96 -9.92 -13.14
CA ARG A 427 13.11 -10.24 -12.28
C ARG A 427 13.05 -9.52 -10.94
N THR A 428 12.65 -8.25 -10.94
CA THR A 428 12.71 -7.41 -9.73
C THR A 428 11.48 -7.57 -8.84
N LEU A 429 10.27 -7.64 -9.41
CA LEU A 429 9.04 -7.69 -8.62
C LEU A 429 8.45 -9.10 -8.55
N TRP A 430 8.29 -9.77 -9.68
CA TRP A 430 7.46 -10.97 -9.74
C TRP A 430 8.19 -12.24 -9.30
N VAL A 431 9.48 -12.40 -9.61
CA VAL A 431 10.28 -13.54 -9.15
C VAL A 431 10.32 -13.61 -7.62
N PRO A 432 10.72 -12.55 -6.88
CA PRO A 432 10.66 -12.56 -5.41
C PRO A 432 9.26 -12.88 -4.87
N PHE A 433 8.21 -12.38 -5.52
CA PHE A 433 6.83 -12.67 -5.10
C PHE A 433 6.45 -14.15 -5.27
N PHE A 434 6.88 -14.80 -6.35
CA PHE A 434 6.61 -16.21 -6.58
C PHE A 434 7.41 -17.12 -5.63
N ASP A 435 8.60 -16.69 -5.23
CA ASP A 435 9.43 -17.42 -4.26
C ASP A 435 8.77 -17.47 -2.87
N LEU A 436 7.88 -16.52 -2.52
CA LEU A 436 7.08 -16.55 -1.27
C LEU A 436 6.06 -17.68 -1.21
N LYS A 437 5.87 -18.44 -2.28
CA LYS A 437 4.85 -19.50 -2.35
C LYS A 437 4.95 -20.48 -1.20
N ASP A 438 6.18 -20.81 -0.78
CA ASP A 438 6.43 -21.79 0.28
C ASP A 438 6.16 -21.18 1.67
N ASP A 439 6.53 -19.91 1.88
CA ASP A 439 6.30 -19.17 3.13
C ASP A 439 4.84 -18.75 3.34
N PHE A 440 4.06 -18.64 2.25
CA PHE A 440 2.68 -18.15 2.30
C PHE A 440 1.76 -18.98 3.21
N ASN A 441 2.05 -20.28 3.37
CA ASN A 441 1.24 -21.15 4.23
C ASN A 441 1.39 -20.79 5.72
N LEU A 442 2.51 -20.20 6.10
CA LEU A 442 2.81 -19.73 7.46
C LEU A 442 2.28 -18.31 7.72
N ALA A 443 1.93 -17.57 6.66
CA ALA A 443 1.51 -16.18 6.76
C ALA A 443 0.19 -16.01 7.55
N ALA A 444 0.12 -14.95 8.35
CA ALA A 444 -1.07 -14.50 9.05
C ALA A 444 -2.15 -13.96 8.07
N THR A 445 -3.42 -13.93 8.50
CA THR A 445 -4.56 -13.51 7.66
C THR A 445 -4.37 -12.13 7.01
N ALA A 446 -3.81 -11.15 7.73
CA ALA A 446 -3.57 -9.81 7.20
C ALA A 446 -2.60 -9.81 6.02
N GLN A 447 -1.53 -10.61 6.10
CA GLN A 447 -0.55 -10.77 5.01
C GLN A 447 -1.20 -11.42 3.78
N LYS A 448 -2.14 -12.36 3.99
CA LYS A 448 -2.91 -12.98 2.90
C LYS A 448 -3.72 -11.96 2.10
N LEU A 449 -4.21 -10.90 2.74
CA LEU A 449 -4.94 -9.82 2.03
C LEU A 449 -4.00 -9.03 1.12
N VAL A 450 -2.79 -8.70 1.57
CA VAL A 450 -1.77 -8.01 0.76
C VAL A 450 -1.40 -8.85 -0.46
N VAL A 451 -1.08 -10.14 -0.26
CA VAL A 451 -0.76 -11.07 -1.36
C VAL A 451 -1.91 -11.16 -2.35
N ARG A 452 -3.17 -11.26 -1.89
CA ARG A 452 -4.35 -11.25 -2.77
C ARG A 452 -4.48 -9.95 -3.55
N ARG A 453 -4.19 -8.80 -2.94
CA ARG A 453 -4.19 -7.50 -3.62
C ARG A 453 -3.11 -7.45 -4.71
N VAL A 454 -1.89 -7.88 -4.41
CA VAL A 454 -0.79 -7.95 -5.38
C VAL A 454 -1.10 -8.92 -6.54
N CYS A 455 -1.67 -10.11 -6.26
CA CYS A 455 -2.12 -11.01 -7.33
C CYS A 455 -3.16 -10.36 -8.26
N LYS A 456 -4.06 -9.53 -7.73
CA LYS A 456 -5.06 -8.81 -8.54
C LYS A 456 -4.42 -7.73 -9.40
N VAL A 457 -3.36 -7.07 -8.90
CA VAL A 457 -2.62 -6.04 -9.65
C VAL A 457 -2.03 -6.60 -10.93
N PHE A 458 -1.50 -7.83 -10.92
CA PHE A 458 -0.93 -8.47 -12.11
C PHE A 458 -1.88 -8.40 -13.32
N PHE A 459 -3.17 -8.69 -13.11
CA PHE A 459 -4.18 -8.66 -14.18
C PHE A 459 -4.92 -7.34 -14.33
N ARG A 460 -4.77 -6.41 -13.38
CA ARG A 460 -5.36 -5.06 -13.48
C ARG A 460 -4.82 -4.34 -14.73
N TRP A 461 -3.54 -4.53 -15.03
CA TRP A 461 -2.86 -3.97 -16.18
C TRP A 461 -2.56 -5.07 -17.20
N SER A 462 -3.60 -5.57 -17.87
CA SER A 462 -3.50 -6.72 -18.77
C SER A 462 -2.44 -6.56 -19.87
N ARG A 463 -2.18 -5.32 -20.32
CA ARG A 463 -1.10 -5.01 -21.29
C ARG A 463 0.29 -5.22 -20.71
N SER A 464 0.54 -4.75 -19.49
CA SER A 464 1.78 -4.99 -18.77
C SER A 464 1.98 -6.48 -18.50
N ALA A 465 0.91 -7.17 -18.09
CA ALA A 465 0.92 -8.60 -17.84
C ALA A 465 1.30 -9.41 -19.10
N ALA A 466 0.70 -9.08 -20.24
CA ALA A 466 1.04 -9.69 -21.53
C ALA A 466 2.48 -9.35 -21.97
N SER A 467 2.93 -8.11 -21.71
CA SER A 467 4.30 -7.68 -22.01
C SER A 467 5.34 -8.44 -21.20
N ILE A 468 5.13 -8.59 -19.89
CA ILE A 468 5.96 -9.39 -19.00
C ILE A 468 6.06 -10.82 -19.54
N CYS A 469 4.94 -11.44 -19.91
CA CYS A 469 4.97 -12.81 -20.40
C CYS A 469 5.59 -13.00 -21.77
N TYR A 470 5.55 -11.97 -22.61
CA TYR A 470 6.26 -11.99 -23.86
C TYR A 470 7.77 -11.85 -23.64
N GLU A 471 8.17 -10.84 -22.88
CA GLU A 471 9.58 -10.47 -22.72
C GLU A 471 10.36 -11.41 -21.80
N ALA A 472 9.73 -11.92 -20.74
CA ALA A 472 10.35 -12.82 -19.76
C ALA A 472 9.92 -14.28 -19.96
N ARG A 473 9.51 -14.65 -21.19
CA ARG A 473 8.93 -15.97 -21.50
C ARG A 473 9.82 -17.13 -21.03
N ASP A 474 11.10 -17.09 -21.37
CA ASP A 474 12.02 -18.20 -21.09
C ASP A 474 12.22 -18.38 -19.58
N GLU A 475 12.34 -17.28 -18.83
CA GLU A 475 12.45 -17.27 -17.37
C GLU A 475 11.17 -17.76 -16.69
N ILE A 476 10.01 -17.40 -17.23
CA ILE A 476 8.72 -17.92 -16.78
C ILE A 476 8.68 -19.44 -16.99
N GLU A 477 9.01 -19.92 -18.19
CA GLU A 477 9.01 -21.35 -18.49
C GLU A 477 10.01 -22.12 -17.60
N GLU A 478 11.18 -21.56 -17.30
CA GLU A 478 12.17 -22.13 -16.38
C GLU A 478 11.63 -22.21 -14.94
N MET A 479 11.05 -21.11 -14.43
CA MET A 479 10.48 -21.07 -13.09
C MET A 479 9.35 -22.09 -12.91
N LEU A 480 8.53 -22.28 -13.95
CA LEU A 480 7.40 -23.22 -13.93
C LEU A 480 7.84 -24.69 -14.07
N LYS A 481 9.02 -24.95 -14.66
CA LYS A 481 9.62 -26.30 -14.74
C LYS A 481 10.21 -26.78 -13.41
N LYS A 482 10.47 -25.88 -12.45
CA LYS A 482 11.00 -26.28 -11.13
C LYS A 482 10.06 -27.32 -10.49
N PRO A 483 10.59 -28.47 -10.04
CA PRO A 483 9.77 -29.57 -9.56
C PRO A 483 8.88 -29.09 -8.42
N LYS A 484 7.57 -29.30 -8.57
CA LYS A 484 6.62 -29.00 -7.49
C LYS A 484 7.03 -29.83 -6.28
N PRO A 485 7.23 -29.23 -5.09
CA PRO A 485 7.52 -30.01 -3.88
C PRO A 485 6.45 -31.09 -3.78
N SER A 486 6.91 -32.33 -3.65
CA SER A 486 6.09 -33.55 -3.72
C SER A 486 4.87 -33.36 -2.84
N THR A 487 3.75 -33.04 -3.49
CA THR A 487 2.54 -32.67 -2.77
C THR A 487 2.11 -33.96 -2.06
N PRO A 488 1.99 -33.97 -0.72
CA PRO A 488 1.66 -35.18 0.00
C PRO A 488 0.39 -35.75 -0.63
N SER A 489 0.44 -37.01 -1.11
CA SER A 489 -0.57 -37.57 -2.00
C SER A 489 -1.95 -37.41 -1.35
N SER A 490 -2.69 -36.41 -1.80
CA SER A 490 -3.99 -36.05 -1.26
C SER A 490 -4.99 -37.08 -1.76
N LYS A 491 -5.15 -38.17 -0.99
CA LYS A 491 -6.25 -39.11 -1.18
C LYS A 491 -7.56 -38.40 -0.82
N HIS A 492 -8.18 -37.81 -1.84
CA HIS A 492 -9.63 -37.60 -2.04
C HIS A 492 -10.45 -36.77 -1.04
N GLY A 493 -9.83 -36.02 -0.14
CA GLY A 493 -10.53 -34.94 0.56
C GLY A 493 -10.77 -33.76 -0.37
N ARG A 494 -12.04 -33.38 -0.61
CA ARG A 494 -12.43 -32.14 -1.30
C ARG A 494 -11.81 -30.95 -0.53
N MET A 495 -10.58 -30.58 -0.88
CA MET A 495 -9.86 -29.52 -0.18
C MET A 495 -10.64 -28.22 -0.35
N SER A 496 -10.96 -27.56 0.75
CA SER A 496 -11.59 -26.25 0.73
C SER A 496 -10.79 -25.32 -0.18
N ARG A 497 -11.47 -24.62 -1.09
CA ARG A 497 -10.87 -23.64 -2.03
C ARG A 497 -10.03 -22.59 -1.30
N ASP A 498 -10.30 -22.33 -0.02
CA ASP A 498 -9.54 -21.41 0.82
C ASP A 498 -8.10 -21.86 1.12
N ARG A 499 -7.74 -23.12 0.82
CA ARG A 499 -6.39 -23.65 1.04
C ARG A 499 -5.44 -23.46 -0.13
N ILE A 500 -5.93 -23.12 -1.33
CA ILE A 500 -5.04 -22.93 -2.48
C ILE A 500 -4.42 -21.53 -2.36
N SER A 501 -3.08 -21.47 -2.32
CA SER A 501 -2.34 -20.20 -2.28
C SER A 501 -2.73 -19.32 -3.48
N PRO A 502 -3.08 -18.04 -3.29
CA PRO A 502 -3.32 -17.09 -4.38
C PRO A 502 -2.15 -16.97 -5.36
N ILE A 503 -0.92 -17.18 -4.88
CA ILE A 503 0.30 -17.19 -5.70
C ILE A 503 0.27 -18.39 -6.65
N THR A 504 -0.11 -19.57 -6.15
CA THR A 504 -0.26 -20.78 -7.00
C THR A 504 -1.36 -20.59 -8.04
N VAL A 505 -2.48 -19.97 -7.68
CA VAL A 505 -3.55 -19.63 -8.64
C VAL A 505 -3.04 -18.66 -9.71
N LEU A 506 -2.25 -17.65 -9.33
CA LEU A 506 -1.65 -16.71 -10.27
C LEU A 506 -0.69 -17.42 -11.25
N MET A 507 0.20 -18.28 -10.75
CA MET A 507 1.12 -19.06 -11.60
C MET A 507 0.36 -19.93 -12.61
N GLN A 508 -0.70 -20.62 -12.17
CA GLN A 508 -1.57 -21.42 -13.05
C GLN A 508 -2.25 -20.57 -14.13
N LYS A 509 -2.66 -19.34 -13.80
CA LYS A 509 -3.22 -18.41 -14.78
C LYS A 509 -2.16 -17.96 -15.80
N ILE A 510 -0.94 -17.72 -15.36
CA ILE A 510 0.20 -17.36 -16.24
C ILE A 510 0.55 -18.53 -17.16
N GLU A 511 0.48 -19.77 -16.67
CA GLU A 511 0.66 -21.01 -17.43
C GLU A 511 -0.41 -21.23 -18.51
N SER A 512 -1.56 -20.57 -18.42
CA SER A 512 -2.71 -20.87 -19.28
C SER A 512 -2.41 -20.58 -20.76
N PRO A 513 -2.90 -21.41 -21.71
CA PRO A 513 -2.76 -21.15 -23.14
C PRO A 513 -3.30 -19.78 -23.57
N LEU A 514 -4.39 -19.33 -22.92
CA LEU A 514 -4.98 -18.01 -23.13
C LEU A 514 -3.98 -16.87 -22.86
N PHE A 515 -3.14 -17.03 -21.85
CA PHE A 515 -2.17 -15.99 -21.49
C PHE A 515 -0.98 -15.97 -22.44
N ARG A 516 -0.53 -17.15 -22.91
CA ARG A 516 0.48 -17.25 -23.97
C ARG A 516 0.01 -16.62 -25.28
N LEU A 517 -1.26 -16.78 -25.62
CA LEU A 517 -1.87 -16.07 -26.73
C LEU A 517 -1.79 -14.55 -26.51
N ALA A 518 -2.23 -14.06 -25.35
CA ALA A 518 -2.23 -12.63 -25.06
C ALA A 518 -0.84 -12.01 -25.17
N ALA A 519 0.19 -12.69 -24.66
CA ALA A 519 1.59 -12.31 -24.82
C ALA A 519 2.02 -12.25 -26.30
N THR A 520 1.60 -13.23 -27.11
CA THR A 520 1.91 -13.24 -28.55
C THR A 520 1.21 -12.09 -29.30
N LEU A 521 -0.03 -11.79 -28.97
CA LEU A 521 -0.75 -10.63 -29.55
C LEU A 521 -0.09 -9.30 -29.16
N GLU A 522 0.40 -9.19 -27.92
CA GLU A 522 1.11 -8.01 -27.43
C GLU A 522 2.45 -7.81 -28.16
N LYS A 523 3.19 -8.89 -28.44
CA LYS A 523 4.37 -8.87 -29.33
C LYS A 523 4.01 -8.27 -30.69
N ASP A 524 3.01 -8.82 -31.36
CA ASP A 524 2.62 -8.38 -32.71
C ASP A 524 2.20 -6.91 -32.72
N ARG A 525 1.49 -6.48 -31.66
CA ARG A 525 1.10 -5.08 -31.45
C ARG A 525 2.31 -4.15 -31.35
N ARG A 526 3.32 -4.48 -30.54
CA ARG A 526 4.51 -3.64 -30.38
C ARG A 526 5.31 -3.51 -31.67
N ILE A 527 5.42 -4.60 -32.44
CA ILE A 527 6.04 -4.54 -33.77
C ILE A 527 5.23 -3.59 -34.67
N SER A 528 3.90 -3.48 -34.48
CA SER A 528 3.03 -2.62 -35.32
C SER A 528 3.06 -1.14 -34.96
N GLU A 529 3.47 -0.80 -33.73
CA GLU A 529 3.64 0.58 -33.28
C GLU A 529 5.01 1.16 -33.61
N SER A 530 5.93 0.33 -34.10
CA SER A 530 7.20 0.83 -34.62
C SER A 530 6.94 1.70 -35.86
N PRO A 531 7.27 3.01 -35.81
CA PRO A 531 6.94 3.98 -36.87
C PRO A 531 7.62 3.66 -38.22
N HIS A 532 8.57 2.71 -38.23
CA HIS A 532 9.33 2.31 -39.40
C HIS A 532 8.74 1.11 -40.17
N LEU A 533 7.62 0.52 -39.70
CA LEU A 533 7.13 -0.76 -40.22
C LEU A 533 5.68 -0.71 -40.73
N HIS A 534 5.18 0.47 -41.13
CA HIS A 534 3.82 0.67 -41.63
C HIS A 534 3.54 -0.01 -43.00
N GLU A 535 4.57 -0.48 -43.69
CA GLU A 535 4.45 -1.08 -45.04
C GLU A 535 4.45 -2.62 -45.05
N ILE A 536 4.63 -3.28 -43.89
CA ILE A 536 4.59 -4.74 -43.83
C ILE A 536 3.13 -5.17 -43.74
N ASP A 537 2.66 -5.90 -44.75
CA ASP A 537 1.35 -6.55 -44.76
C ASP A 537 1.36 -7.68 -43.71
N ARG A 538 0.55 -7.53 -42.65
CA ARG A 538 0.65 -8.38 -41.45
C ARG A 538 -0.61 -9.19 -41.22
N ALA A 539 -0.63 -10.39 -41.78
CA ALA A 539 -1.52 -11.44 -41.32
C ALA A 539 -0.98 -12.02 -40.00
N ILE A 540 -1.83 -12.13 -38.97
CA ILE A 540 -1.55 -13.06 -37.86
C ILE A 540 -1.40 -14.42 -38.52
N SER A 541 -0.27 -15.10 -38.31
CA SER A 541 0.00 -16.39 -38.96
C SER A 541 -1.21 -17.33 -38.75
N PRO A 542 -1.81 -17.87 -39.83
CA PRO A 542 -2.92 -18.81 -39.71
C PRO A 542 -2.59 -19.99 -38.79
N ARG A 543 -1.31 -20.38 -38.75
CA ARG A 543 -0.79 -21.40 -37.83
C ARG A 543 -0.95 -20.99 -36.36
N LEU A 544 -0.55 -19.77 -36.00
CA LEU A 544 -0.72 -19.26 -34.65
C LEU A 544 -2.21 -19.20 -34.27
N LEU A 545 -3.06 -18.76 -35.19
CA LEU A 545 -4.52 -18.76 -34.96
C LEU A 545 -5.09 -20.17 -34.79
N SER A 546 -4.59 -21.17 -35.52
CA SER A 546 -4.98 -22.58 -35.36
C SER A 546 -4.54 -23.13 -34.01
N GLU A 547 -3.25 -22.99 -33.67
CA GLU A 547 -2.67 -23.44 -32.40
C GLU A 547 -3.41 -22.83 -31.20
N VAL A 548 -3.79 -21.56 -31.32
CA VAL A 548 -4.58 -20.85 -30.32
C VAL A 548 -6.01 -21.36 -30.25
N SER A 549 -6.65 -21.57 -31.39
CA SER A 549 -8.04 -22.04 -31.44
C SER A 549 -8.16 -23.46 -30.85
N GLU A 550 -7.19 -24.32 -31.17
CA GLU A 550 -7.03 -25.64 -30.58
C GLU A 550 -6.78 -25.55 -29.07
N GLY A 551 -5.85 -24.69 -28.63
CA GLY A 551 -5.58 -24.48 -27.21
C GLY A 551 -6.77 -23.92 -26.42
N ILE A 552 -7.58 -23.06 -27.02
CA ILE A 552 -8.83 -22.57 -26.42
C ILE A 552 -9.87 -23.68 -26.36
N ALA A 553 -10.04 -24.46 -27.43
CA ALA A 553 -10.95 -25.59 -27.43
C ALA A 553 -10.58 -26.59 -26.31
N ASP A 554 -9.31 -26.98 -26.24
CA ASP A 554 -8.80 -27.88 -25.19
C ASP A 554 -9.01 -27.35 -23.78
N ALA A 555 -8.84 -26.04 -23.56
CA ALA A 555 -9.03 -25.42 -22.25
C ALA A 555 -10.51 -25.23 -21.87
N VAL A 556 -11.41 -25.13 -22.85
CA VAL A 556 -12.86 -25.00 -22.63
C VAL A 556 -13.52 -26.36 -22.39
N PHE A 557 -13.03 -27.41 -23.07
CA PHE A 557 -13.60 -28.76 -22.97
C PHE A 557 -13.00 -29.62 -21.85
N LYS A 558 -11.97 -29.13 -21.15
CA LYS A 558 -11.45 -29.69 -19.89
C LYS A 558 -12.01 -28.94 -18.69
#